data_AF-C1L497-F1
#
_entry.id   AF-C1L497-F1
#
_cell.length_a   1.000
_cell.length_b   1.000
_cell.length_c   1.000
_cell.angle_alpha   90.00
_cell.angle_beta   90.00
_cell.angle_gamma   90.00
#
_symmetry.space_group_name_H-M   'P 1'
#
loop_
_entity.id
_entity.type
_entity.pdbx_description
1 polymer ?
#
loop_
_entity_poly.entity_id
_entity_poly.type
_entity_poly.pdbx_seq_one_letter_code
_entity_poly.pdbx_strand_id
1 'polypeptide(L)'
;MQQWKASDSTIRDIEFNEPKSTLSLFPSTADEVDKFLYRALEHRLKMIVPYLDVWPQALGLLSLPKNIPSSLGMLAQLVDEIWAQAGDRSTDMSWYAKRLGIAYVYNLTELYMLQDKSPELSESWIFLRKRIEDLRSMKQMNLTAASSMLKNGVLAFGNVTCNILGWNRNNR
;
A
#
# COMPACT_ATOMS: atom_id res chain seq x y z
N MET A 1 11.53 -18.84 41.65
CA MET A 1 11.37 -17.36 41.63
C MET A 1 12.25 -16.79 40.52
N GLN A 2 11.63 -15.99 39.64
CA GLN A 2 12.23 -14.92 38.81
C GLN A 2 13.33 -15.26 37.77
N GLN A 3 12.92 -15.47 36.52
CA GLN A 3 13.81 -15.24 35.36
C GLN A 3 13.07 -14.88 34.04
N TRP A 4 11.89 -14.25 34.09
CA TRP A 4 11.12 -13.87 32.89
C TRP A 4 11.09 -12.35 32.59
N LYS A 5 11.92 -11.53 33.24
CA LYS A 5 11.87 -10.05 33.14
C LYS A 5 12.73 -9.41 32.03
N ALA A 6 13.11 -10.13 30.97
CA ALA A 6 14.09 -9.64 29.99
C ALA A 6 13.58 -9.42 28.55
N SER A 7 12.29 -9.57 28.24
CA SER A 7 11.73 -9.25 26.90
C SER A 7 10.82 -8.03 26.87
N ASP A 8 10.74 -7.28 27.98
CA ASP A 8 9.76 -6.21 28.17
C ASP A 8 10.28 -4.83 27.71
N SER A 9 11.48 -4.73 27.12
CA SER A 9 12.04 -3.46 26.63
C SER A 9 11.82 -3.24 25.13
N THR A 10 11.73 -4.30 24.32
CA THR A 10 11.46 -4.17 22.87
C THR A 10 10.00 -3.86 22.55
N ILE A 11 9.08 -4.12 23.49
CA ILE A 11 7.65 -3.81 23.33
C ILE A 11 7.30 -2.42 23.88
N ARG A 12 8.09 -1.88 24.82
CA ARG A 12 7.89 -0.52 25.37
C ARG A 12 8.24 0.61 24.39
N ASP A 13 8.99 0.31 23.33
CA ASP A 13 9.20 1.25 22.22
C ASP A 13 8.00 1.29 21.24
N ILE A 14 6.96 0.49 21.49
CA ILE A 14 5.65 0.54 20.82
C ILE A 14 4.63 1.29 21.70
N GLU A 15 5.10 2.17 22.59
CA GLU A 15 4.25 3.22 23.13
C GLU A 15 4.02 4.22 21.99
N PHE A 16 2.89 4.04 21.29
CA PHE A 16 2.37 4.99 20.32
C PHE A 16 2.18 6.31 21.06
N ASN A 17 3.22 7.14 21.03
CA ASN A 17 3.18 8.53 21.40
C ASN A 17 1.95 9.09 20.71
N GLU A 18 0.88 9.31 21.46
CA GLU A 18 -0.22 10.18 21.06
C GLU A 18 0.36 11.59 21.15
N PRO A 19 0.88 12.19 20.06
CA PRO A 19 1.01 13.63 20.11
C PRO A 19 -0.40 14.14 20.32
N LYS A 20 -0.63 14.78 21.46
CA LYS A 20 -1.69 15.77 21.65
C LYS A 20 -1.44 16.93 20.69
N SER A 21 -1.53 16.65 19.40
CA SER A 21 -1.67 17.62 18.34
C SER A 21 -3.06 17.36 17.80
N THR A 22 -3.95 18.32 17.99
CA THR A 22 -5.18 18.48 17.22
C THR A 22 -4.86 18.21 15.76
N LEU A 23 -5.08 16.97 15.30
CA LEU A 23 -4.97 16.64 13.90
C LEU A 23 -6.05 17.47 13.23
N SER A 24 -5.66 18.35 12.31
CA SER A 24 -6.63 19.05 11.49
C SER A 24 -7.56 17.99 10.89
N LEU A 25 -8.88 18.22 10.98
CA LEU A 25 -9.90 17.29 10.50
C LEU A 25 -9.71 16.87 9.03
N PHE A 26 -8.85 17.60 8.32
CA PHE A 26 -8.37 17.35 6.97
C PHE A 26 -6.83 17.33 7.00
N PRO A 27 -6.17 16.24 6.58
CA PRO A 27 -4.71 16.18 6.51
C PRO A 27 -4.21 17.13 5.40
N SER A 28 -3.22 17.96 5.71
CA SER A 28 -2.67 18.96 4.77
C SER A 28 -1.32 18.54 4.18
N THR A 29 -0.64 17.57 4.79
CA THR A 29 0.73 17.16 4.45
C THR A 29 0.78 15.68 4.06
N ALA A 30 1.69 15.28 3.15
CA ALA A 30 1.79 13.88 2.69
C ALA A 30 1.98 12.88 3.83
N ASP A 31 2.83 13.21 4.81
CA ASP A 31 3.08 12.36 5.98
C ASP A 31 1.85 12.24 6.90
N GLU A 32 0.97 13.24 6.91
CA GLU A 32 -0.28 13.21 7.67
C GLU A 32 -1.30 12.32 6.98
N VAL A 33 -1.36 12.35 5.64
CA VAL A 33 -2.19 11.43 4.84
C VAL A 33 -1.77 9.98 5.13
N ASP A 34 -0.48 9.69 5.14
CA ASP A 34 0.00 8.31 5.38
C ASP A 34 -0.31 7.82 6.79
N LYS A 35 -0.18 8.70 7.80
CA LYS A 35 -0.61 8.41 9.17
C LYS A 35 -2.12 8.18 9.27
N PHE A 36 -2.91 8.98 8.55
CA PHE A 36 -4.35 8.84 8.48
C PHE A 36 -4.75 7.50 7.84
N LEU A 37 -4.16 7.17 6.69
CA LEU A 37 -4.38 5.90 5.99
C LEU A 37 -4.03 4.71 6.86
N TYR A 38 -2.90 4.77 7.56
CA TYR A 38 -2.50 3.73 8.50
C TYR A 38 -3.56 3.51 9.58
N ARG A 39 -4.01 4.58 10.24
CA ARG A 39 -5.02 4.50 11.32
C ARG A 39 -6.38 3.99 10.81
N ALA A 40 -6.81 4.44 9.64
CA ALA A 40 -8.08 4.00 9.05
C ALA A 40 -8.06 2.50 8.71
N LEU A 41 -6.97 2.02 8.09
CA LEU A 41 -6.78 0.61 7.77
C LEU A 41 -6.62 -0.24 9.03
N GLU A 42 -5.85 0.23 10.00
CA GLU A 42 -5.68 -0.43 11.30
C GLU A 42 -7.03 -0.61 12.01
N HIS A 43 -7.84 0.44 12.06
CA HIS A 43 -9.17 0.38 12.67
C HIS A 43 -10.07 -0.65 11.96
N ARG A 44 -10.07 -0.66 10.62
CA ARG A 44 -10.86 -1.61 9.84
C ARG A 44 -10.42 -3.06 10.06
N LEU A 45 -9.11 -3.31 10.12
CA LEU A 45 -8.53 -4.64 10.30
C LEU A 45 -8.72 -5.16 11.74
N LYS A 46 -8.67 -4.28 12.75
CA LYS A 46 -8.97 -4.65 14.14
C LYS A 46 -10.36 -5.24 14.32
N MET A 47 -11.34 -4.84 13.51
CA MET A 47 -12.68 -5.43 13.52
C MET A 47 -12.71 -6.89 13.03
N ILE A 48 -11.70 -7.34 12.28
CA ILE A 48 -11.60 -8.70 11.73
C ILE A 48 -10.92 -9.65 12.72
N VAL A 49 -10.02 -9.13 13.56
CA VAL A 49 -9.24 -9.89 14.57
C VAL A 49 -10.06 -10.93 15.35
N PRO A 50 -11.26 -10.63 15.91
CA PRO A 50 -12.03 -11.63 16.65
C PRO A 50 -12.58 -12.78 15.79
N TYR A 51 -12.59 -12.66 14.47
CA TYR A 51 -13.15 -13.63 13.53
C TYR A 51 -12.10 -14.28 12.63
N LEU A 52 -10.80 -14.15 12.94
CA LEU A 52 -9.70 -14.65 12.10
C LEU A 52 -9.80 -16.16 11.81
N ASP A 53 -10.30 -16.96 12.74
CA ASP A 53 -10.41 -18.42 12.58
C ASP A 53 -11.34 -18.83 11.43
N VAL A 54 -12.41 -18.06 11.21
CA VAL A 54 -13.43 -18.31 10.17
C VAL A 54 -13.25 -17.41 8.94
N TRP A 55 -12.37 -16.41 9.02
CA TRP A 55 -12.15 -15.43 7.96
C TRP A 55 -11.70 -16.02 6.62
N PRO A 56 -10.81 -17.04 6.56
CA PRO A 56 -10.46 -17.68 5.29
C PRO A 56 -11.67 -18.28 4.56
N GLN A 57 -12.63 -18.83 5.31
CA GLN A 57 -13.85 -19.40 4.75
C GLN A 57 -14.77 -18.29 4.22
N ALA A 58 -14.86 -17.17 4.94
CA ALA A 58 -15.59 -15.98 4.50
C ALA A 58 -14.99 -15.38 3.22
N LEU A 59 -13.66 -15.25 3.13
CA LEU A 59 -12.99 -14.82 1.90
C LEU A 59 -13.21 -15.79 0.75
N GLY A 60 -13.20 -17.10 1.03
CA GLY A 60 -13.58 -18.13 0.08
C GLY A 60 -14.99 -17.88 -0.48
N LEU A 61 -15.97 -17.57 0.39
CA LEU A 61 -17.34 -17.24 0.01
C LEU A 61 -17.44 -15.94 -0.82
N LEU A 62 -16.64 -14.93 -0.49
CA LEU A 62 -16.59 -13.65 -1.22
C LEU A 62 -15.95 -13.80 -2.62
N SER A 63 -15.10 -14.82 -2.80
CA SER A 63 -14.42 -15.15 -4.06
C SER A 63 -15.30 -15.94 -5.04
N LEU A 64 -16.48 -16.43 -4.62
CA LEU A 64 -17.39 -17.08 -5.57
C LEU A 64 -17.83 -16.08 -6.65
N PRO A 65 -17.86 -16.47 -7.95
CA PRO A 65 -18.21 -15.58 -9.06
C PRO A 65 -19.52 -14.81 -8.89
N LYS A 66 -20.50 -15.41 -8.19
CA LYS A 66 -21.79 -14.80 -7.86
C LYS A 66 -21.67 -13.62 -6.88
N ASN A 67 -20.70 -13.69 -5.96
CA ASN A 67 -20.51 -12.73 -4.89
C ASN A 67 -19.43 -11.68 -5.22
N ILE A 68 -18.53 -11.96 -6.18
CA ILE A 68 -17.44 -11.05 -6.58
C ILE A 68 -17.90 -9.61 -6.86
N PRO A 69 -18.97 -9.35 -7.64
CA PRO A 69 -19.38 -7.98 -7.92
C PRO A 69 -19.80 -7.23 -6.65
N SER A 70 -20.44 -7.93 -5.72
CA SER A 70 -20.87 -7.37 -4.44
C SER A 70 -19.68 -7.14 -3.51
N SER A 71 -18.77 -8.11 -3.38
CA SER A 71 -17.60 -8.01 -2.50
C SER A 71 -16.64 -6.92 -2.96
N LEU A 72 -16.40 -6.84 -4.27
CA LEU A 72 -15.59 -5.77 -4.86
C LEU A 72 -16.26 -4.40 -4.73
N GLY A 73 -17.59 -4.33 -4.86
CA GLY A 73 -18.36 -3.11 -4.63
C GLY A 73 -18.22 -2.58 -3.20
N MET A 74 -18.33 -3.47 -2.21
CA MET A 74 -18.12 -3.13 -0.79
C MET A 74 -16.69 -2.66 -0.53
N LEU A 75 -15.69 -3.31 -1.15
CA LEU A 75 -14.30 -2.89 -1.05
C LEU A 75 -14.09 -1.51 -1.67
N ALA A 76 -14.64 -1.27 -2.86
CA ALA A 76 -14.55 0.03 -3.53
C ALA A 76 -15.18 1.14 -2.67
N GLN A 77 -16.36 0.90 -2.09
CA GLN A 77 -17.01 1.85 -1.18
C GLN A 77 -16.14 2.15 0.05
N LEU A 78 -15.54 1.13 0.68
CA LEU A 78 -14.64 1.31 1.80
C LEU A 78 -13.44 2.20 1.44
N VAL A 79 -12.79 1.93 0.30
CA VAL A 79 -11.63 2.70 -0.15
C VAL A 79 -12.03 4.14 -0.47
N ASP A 80 -13.19 4.33 -1.08
CA ASP A 80 -13.74 5.65 -1.40
C ASP A 80 -14.03 6.47 -0.14
N GLU A 81 -14.59 5.86 0.89
CA GLU A 81 -14.83 6.51 2.19
C GLU A 81 -13.52 6.92 2.87
N ILE A 82 -12.49 6.08 2.83
CA ILE A 82 -11.17 6.41 3.40
C ILE A 82 -10.56 7.62 2.66
N TRP A 83 -10.60 7.63 1.32
CA TRP A 83 -10.07 8.74 0.53
C TRP A 83 -10.91 10.03 0.67
N ALA A 84 -12.22 9.90 0.83
CA ALA A 84 -13.12 11.03 1.08
C ALA A 84 -12.79 11.70 2.42
N GLN A 85 -12.53 10.92 3.47
CA GLN A 85 -12.10 11.43 4.78
C GLN A 85 -10.67 11.99 4.74
N ALA A 86 -9.79 11.43 3.91
CA ALA A 86 -8.46 11.97 3.67
C ALA A 86 -8.47 13.30 2.89
N GLY A 87 -9.63 13.77 2.41
CA GLY A 87 -9.77 15.06 1.73
C GLY A 87 -9.20 15.11 0.30
N ASP A 88 -8.93 13.95 -0.31
CA ASP A 88 -8.33 13.91 -1.65
C ASP A 88 -9.35 14.31 -2.74
N ARG A 89 -9.00 15.33 -3.53
CA ARG A 89 -9.82 15.84 -4.66
C ARG A 89 -9.23 15.52 -6.03
N SER A 90 -8.43 14.46 -6.15
CA SER A 90 -7.83 14.08 -7.44
C SER A 90 -8.88 13.52 -8.38
N THR A 91 -8.97 13.97 -9.64
CA THR A 91 -9.98 13.51 -10.62
C THR A 91 -9.40 12.80 -11.85
N ASP A 92 -8.07 12.65 -11.93
CA ASP A 92 -7.36 12.11 -13.09
C ASP A 92 -7.01 10.63 -12.95
N MET A 93 -6.13 10.08 -13.80
CA MET A 93 -5.58 8.72 -13.67
C MET A 93 -5.00 8.40 -12.27
N SER A 94 -4.57 9.43 -11.54
CA SER A 94 -4.14 9.34 -10.14
C SER A 94 -5.27 8.87 -9.21
N TRP A 95 -6.54 9.14 -9.52
CA TRP A 95 -7.72 8.68 -8.78
C TRP A 95 -7.85 7.15 -8.78
N TYR A 96 -7.70 6.52 -9.95
CA TYR A 96 -7.73 5.07 -10.08
C TYR A 96 -6.53 4.42 -9.41
N ALA A 97 -5.33 4.96 -9.62
CA ALA A 97 -4.10 4.46 -9.01
C ALA A 97 -4.16 4.51 -7.47
N LYS A 98 -4.71 5.57 -6.88
CA LYS A 98 -4.89 5.71 -5.44
C LYS A 98 -5.87 4.70 -4.85
N ARG A 99 -7.01 4.48 -5.51
CA ARG A 99 -7.98 3.47 -5.07
C ARG A 99 -7.41 2.06 -5.16
N LEU A 100 -6.80 1.73 -6.29
CA LEU A 100 -6.15 0.44 -6.48
C LEU A 100 -5.01 0.23 -5.48
N GLY A 101 -4.24 1.28 -5.17
CA GLY A 101 -3.18 1.24 -4.17
C GLY A 101 -3.70 0.88 -2.78
N ILE A 102 -4.73 1.58 -2.29
CA ILE A 102 -5.29 1.29 -0.95
C ILE A 102 -6.00 -0.06 -0.93
N ALA A 103 -6.78 -0.38 -1.97
CA ALA A 103 -7.39 -1.70 -2.13
C ALA A 103 -6.36 -2.83 -2.05
N TYR A 104 -5.23 -2.66 -2.72
CA TYR A 104 -4.12 -3.61 -2.73
C TYR A 104 -3.50 -3.76 -1.34
N VAL A 105 -3.19 -2.64 -0.67
CA VAL A 105 -2.60 -2.66 0.68
C VAL A 105 -3.55 -3.32 1.68
N TYR A 106 -4.84 -3.00 1.63
CA TYR A 106 -5.86 -3.62 2.47
C TYR A 106 -5.91 -5.14 2.27
N ASN A 107 -6.09 -5.61 1.03
CA ASN A 107 -6.20 -7.05 0.72
C ASN A 107 -4.92 -7.82 1.07
N LEU A 108 -3.74 -7.24 0.81
CA LEU A 108 -2.49 -7.89 1.18
C LEU A 108 -2.33 -8.01 2.70
N THR A 109 -2.66 -6.95 3.44
CA THR A 109 -2.53 -6.96 4.89
C THR A 109 -3.53 -7.95 5.50
N GLU A 110 -4.76 -7.97 5.00
CA GLU A 110 -5.78 -8.95 5.38
C GLU A 110 -5.31 -10.39 5.16
N LEU A 111 -4.73 -10.69 3.99
CA LEU A 111 -4.19 -12.02 3.68
C LEU A 111 -2.96 -12.38 4.53
N TYR A 112 -2.14 -11.38 4.87
CA TYR A 112 -0.97 -11.56 5.72
C TYR A 112 -1.38 -11.88 7.18
N MET A 113 -2.40 -11.20 7.71
CA MET A 113 -2.95 -11.46 9.05
C MET A 113 -3.46 -12.89 9.23
N LEU A 114 -3.91 -13.56 8.16
CA LEU A 114 -4.34 -14.97 8.23
C LEU A 114 -3.20 -15.95 8.49
N GLN A 115 -1.98 -15.59 8.11
CA GLN A 115 -0.79 -16.44 8.25
C GLN A 115 0.06 -16.06 9.46
N ASP A 116 -0.20 -14.89 10.04
CA ASP A 116 0.56 -14.34 11.15
C ASP A 116 0.21 -15.07 12.46
N LYS A 117 1.25 -15.62 13.11
CA LYS A 117 1.17 -16.29 14.42
C LYS A 117 1.89 -15.49 15.51
N SER A 118 2.30 -14.26 15.21
CA SER A 118 2.97 -13.38 16.15
C SER A 118 2.03 -12.91 17.27
N PRO A 119 2.55 -12.63 18.47
CA PRO A 119 1.74 -12.05 19.54
C PRO A 119 1.15 -10.70 19.08
N GLU A 120 -0.15 -10.52 19.30
CA GLU A 120 -0.91 -9.30 18.95
C GLU A 120 -0.81 -8.85 17.48
N LEU A 121 -0.42 -9.76 16.56
CA LEU A 121 -0.26 -9.47 15.13
C LEU A 121 0.78 -8.35 14.85
N SER A 122 1.82 -8.26 15.68
CA SER A 122 2.84 -7.22 15.59
C SER A 122 3.49 -7.14 14.19
N GLU A 123 3.75 -8.30 13.59
CA GLU A 123 4.34 -8.38 12.25
C GLU A 123 3.39 -7.85 11.17
N SER A 124 2.08 -8.09 11.30
CA SER A 124 1.07 -7.56 10.39
C SER A 124 1.00 -6.04 10.40
N TRP A 125 1.13 -5.41 11.57
CA TRP A 125 1.13 -3.95 11.68
C TRP A 125 2.40 -3.32 11.11
N ILE A 126 3.55 -3.98 11.24
CA ILE A 126 4.81 -3.58 10.59
C ILE A 126 4.68 -3.72 9.08
N PHE A 127 4.09 -4.81 8.60
CA PHE A 127 3.84 -5.05 7.18
C PHE A 127 2.95 -3.95 6.58
N LEU A 128 1.84 -3.60 7.24
CA LEU A 128 0.95 -2.52 6.82
C LEU A 128 1.71 -1.19 6.62
N ARG A 129 2.54 -0.81 7.59
CA ARG A 129 3.36 0.41 7.51
C ARG A 129 4.29 0.40 6.30
N LYS A 130 5.01 -0.71 6.10
CA LYS A 130 5.92 -0.88 4.94
C LYS A 130 5.17 -0.76 3.61
N ARG A 131 3.97 -1.33 3.49
CA ARG A 131 3.16 -1.25 2.27
C ARG A 131 2.69 0.18 1.96
N ILE A 132 2.36 0.98 2.96
CA ILE A 132 2.02 2.40 2.77
C ILE A 132 3.25 3.20 2.31
N GLU A 133 4.43 2.92 2.89
CA GLU A 133 5.70 3.52 2.44
C GLU A 133 6.05 3.14 0.99
N ASP A 134 5.78 1.89 0.59
CA ASP A 134 5.95 1.43 -0.78
C ASP A 134 5.05 2.19 -1.76
N LEU A 135 3.77 2.44 -1.41
CA LEU A 135 2.87 3.24 -2.25
C LEU A 135 3.41 4.65 -2.50
N ARG A 136 4.00 5.27 -1.47
CA ARG A 136 4.62 6.59 -1.58
C ARG A 136 5.83 6.54 -2.53
N SER A 137 6.67 5.54 -2.38
CA SER A 137 7.87 5.34 -3.20
C SER A 137 7.51 5.06 -4.66
N MET A 138 6.47 4.27 -4.90
CA MET A 138 5.93 3.99 -6.25
C MET A 138 5.41 5.26 -6.93
N LYS A 139 4.71 6.13 -6.19
CA LYS A 139 4.25 7.42 -6.73
C LYS A 139 5.42 8.35 -7.09
N GLN A 140 6.51 8.30 -6.32
CA GLN A 140 7.70 9.12 -6.55
C GLN A 140 8.58 8.59 -7.70
N MET A 141 8.41 7.32 -8.08
CA MET A 141 9.06 6.75 -9.26
C MET A 141 8.52 7.42 -10.52
N ASN A 142 9.18 8.51 -10.92
CA ASN A 142 8.84 9.29 -12.09
C ASN A 142 8.85 8.39 -13.34
N LEU A 143 7.68 8.11 -13.92
CA LEU A 143 7.52 7.44 -15.22
C LEU A 143 8.35 8.12 -16.33
N THR A 144 8.69 9.40 -16.16
CA THR A 144 9.59 10.18 -17.02
C THR A 144 11.05 9.70 -16.97
N ALA A 145 11.54 9.25 -15.81
CA ALA A 145 12.88 8.67 -15.68
C ALA A 145 12.94 7.27 -16.33
N ALA A 146 11.94 6.42 -16.09
CA ALA A 146 11.86 5.09 -16.72
C ALA A 146 11.69 5.18 -18.24
N SER A 147 10.83 6.10 -18.72
CA SER A 147 10.60 6.28 -20.16
C SER A 147 11.80 6.92 -20.88
N SER A 148 12.55 7.81 -20.24
CA SER A 148 13.78 8.36 -20.82
C SER A 148 14.88 7.30 -20.91
N MET A 149 15.02 6.43 -19.89
CA MET A 149 15.92 5.28 -19.94
C MET A 149 15.56 4.29 -21.05
N LEU A 150 14.27 3.97 -21.22
CA LEU A 150 13.81 3.03 -22.25
C LEU A 150 13.96 3.61 -23.66
N LYS A 151 13.65 4.89 -23.87
CA LYS A 151 13.93 5.61 -25.12
C LYS A 151 15.43 5.61 -25.45
N ASN A 152 16.28 5.92 -24.47
CA ASN A 152 17.73 5.92 -24.66
C ASN A 152 18.29 4.52 -24.94
N GLY A 153 17.74 3.47 -24.31
CA GLY A 153 18.12 2.08 -24.57
C GLY A 153 17.78 1.62 -25.98
N VAL A 154 16.59 1.96 -26.49
CA VAL A 154 16.18 1.67 -27.87
C VAL A 154 17.05 2.41 -28.88
N LEU A 155 17.37 3.68 -28.63
CA LEU A 155 18.26 4.47 -29.47
C LEU A 155 19.71 3.94 -29.45
N ALA A 156 20.21 3.52 -28.29
CA ALA A 156 21.54 2.93 -28.16
C ALA A 156 21.65 1.60 -28.94
N PHE A 157 20.63 0.75 -28.85
CA PHE A 157 20.57 -0.49 -29.62
C PHE A 157 20.52 -0.22 -31.13
N GLY A 158 19.67 0.73 -31.56
CA GLY A 158 19.60 1.16 -32.95
C GLY A 158 20.94 1.68 -33.49
N ASN A 159 21.62 2.55 -32.74
CA ASN A 159 22.92 3.11 -33.16
C ASN A 159 24.03 2.06 -33.23
N VAL A 160 24.08 1.11 -32.28
CA VAL A 160 25.07 0.03 -32.30
C VAL A 160 24.80 -0.92 -33.47
N THR A 161 23.54 -1.29 -33.71
CA THR A 161 23.17 -2.14 -34.87
C THR A 161 23.44 -1.44 -36.20
N CYS A 162 23.16 -0.14 -36.33
CA CYS A 162 23.51 0.64 -37.53
C CYS A 162 25.03 0.77 -37.74
N ASN A 163 25.80 0.93 -36.67
CA ASN A 163 27.28 0.95 -36.74
C ASN A 163 27.85 -0.41 -37.14
N ILE A 164 27.31 -1.53 -36.62
CA ILE A 164 27.74 -2.89 -36.96
C ILE A 164 27.35 -3.26 -38.40
N LEU A 165 26.20 -2.80 -38.89
CA LEU A 165 25.74 -3.05 -40.26
C LEU A 165 26.39 -2.11 -41.31
N GLY A 166 27.30 -1.23 -40.90
CA GLY A 166 28.01 -0.34 -41.82
C GLY A 166 27.11 0.70 -42.50
N TRP A 167 25.96 1.03 -41.90
CA TRP A 167 25.07 2.06 -42.43
C TRP A 167 25.65 3.44 -42.12
N ASN A 168 26.51 3.94 -43.00
CA ASN A 168 27.07 5.29 -42.94
C ASN A 168 26.00 6.33 -43.30
N ARG A 169 25.34 6.93 -42.30
CA ARG A 169 24.33 7.98 -42.49
C ARG A 169 24.96 9.36 -42.71
N ASN A 170 25.95 9.45 -43.59
CA ASN A 170 26.51 10.72 -44.02
C ASN A 170 25.80 11.16 -45.31
N ASN A 171 24.67 11.87 -45.15
CA ASN A 171 24.16 12.76 -46.18
C ASN A 171 23.26 13.84 -45.56
N ARG A 172 23.80 15.07 -45.59
CA ARG A 172 23.29 16.38 -45.16
C ARG A 172 23.35 16.71 -43.67
#